data_AF-A0A9Q3JMU7-F1
#
_entry.id   AF-A0A9Q3JMU7-F1
#
_cell.length_a   1.000
_cell.length_b   1.000
_cell.length_c   1.000
_cell.angle_alpha   90.00
_cell.angle_beta   90.00
_cell.angle_gamma   90.00
#
_symmetry.space_group_name_H-M   'P 1'
#
loop_
_entity.id
_entity.type
_entity.pdbx_description
1 polymer ?
#
loop_
_entity_poly.entity_id
_entity_poly.type
_entity_poly.pdbx_seq_one_letter_code
_entity_poly.pdbx_strand_id
1 'polypeptide(L)'
;QYLLADSAYPLNEHLIPAYRAPAANAPINAEFNYCLAKSRVRNEHTIGILKGRWASLREMRLNLNGREDIQPYMEWIKSCCILHNMLSQIEDSWLELDNEIHQEMQQRHPTDAPTANSIDLQRRVKERCVEHNYAFGLLPIRKNRQ
;
A
#
# COMPACT_ATOMS: atom_id res chain seq x y z
N GLN A 1 -18.68 -10.62 -18.36
CA GLN A 1 -17.98 -9.69 -17.45
C GLN A 1 -16.54 -9.58 -17.95
N TYR A 2 -15.90 -8.41 -17.82
CA TYR A 2 -14.54 -8.17 -18.34
C TYR A 2 -13.69 -7.46 -17.28
N LEU A 3 -12.39 -7.72 -17.29
CA LEU A 3 -11.37 -7.06 -16.48
C LEU A 3 -10.65 -6.02 -17.33
N LEU A 4 -10.39 -4.84 -16.76
CA LEU A 4 -9.54 -3.84 -17.38
C LEU A 4 -8.11 -4.01 -16.87
N ALA A 5 -7.13 -3.94 -17.76
CA ALA A 5 -5.74 -4.21 -17.44
C ALA A 5 -4.77 -3.18 -18.02
N ASP A 6 -3.54 -3.18 -17.49
CA ASP A 6 -2.45 -2.46 -18.13
C ASP A 6 -2.22 -3.00 -19.55
N SER A 7 -1.68 -2.14 -20.40
CA SER A 7 -1.15 -2.48 -21.71
C SER A 7 -0.23 -3.71 -21.71
N ALA A 8 0.46 -4.01 -20.60
CA ALA A 8 1.35 -5.17 -20.41
C ALA A 8 0.66 -6.53 -20.59
N TYR A 9 -0.66 -6.59 -20.37
CA TYR A 9 -1.43 -7.82 -20.44
C TYR A 9 -2.00 -8.09 -21.85
N PRO A 10 -2.14 -9.37 -22.25
CA PRO A 10 -2.72 -9.71 -23.54
C PRO A 10 -4.25 -9.50 -23.54
N LEU A 11 -4.78 -9.05 -24.67
CA LEU A 11 -6.22 -9.02 -24.93
C LEU A 11 -6.78 -10.45 -24.98
N ASN A 12 -7.89 -10.70 -24.28
CA ASN A 12 -8.63 -11.96 -24.38
C ASN A 12 -10.14 -11.74 -24.13
N GLU A 13 -10.93 -12.82 -24.17
CA GLU A 13 -12.40 -12.78 -24.00
C GLU A 13 -12.86 -12.11 -22.69
N HIS A 14 -12.01 -12.03 -21.68
CA HIS A 14 -12.37 -11.50 -20.36
C HIS A 14 -11.41 -10.40 -19.88
N LEU A 15 -10.44 -9.96 -20.69
CA LEU A 15 -9.42 -9.00 -20.32
C LEU A 15 -9.21 -7.97 -21.43
N ILE A 16 -9.47 -6.71 -21.12
CA ILE A 16 -9.35 -5.57 -22.02
C ILE A 16 -8.16 -4.72 -21.55
N PRO A 17 -6.99 -4.77 -22.21
CA PRO A 17 -5.83 -3.99 -21.84
C PRO A 17 -5.92 -2.55 -22.36
N ALA A 18 -5.13 -1.65 -21.77
CA ALA A 18 -4.91 -0.32 -22.32
C ALA A 18 -4.30 -0.40 -23.74
N TYR A 19 -4.72 0.51 -24.63
CA TYR A 19 -4.17 0.58 -25.97
C TYR A 19 -2.72 1.08 -25.96
N ARG A 20 -1.86 0.47 -26.78
CA ARG A 20 -0.50 0.95 -27.05
C ARG A 20 -0.46 1.74 -28.36
N ALA A 21 0.56 2.58 -28.57
CA ALA A 21 0.78 3.23 -29.85
C ALA A 21 1.02 2.17 -30.96
N PRO A 22 0.53 2.38 -32.19
CA PRO A 22 -0.16 3.59 -32.68
C PRO A 22 -1.67 3.63 -32.41
N ALA A 23 -2.29 2.52 -31.96
CA ALA A 23 -3.73 2.44 -31.73
C ALA A 23 -4.22 3.42 -30.65
N ALA A 24 -3.39 3.70 -29.64
CA ALA A 24 -3.66 4.69 -28.60
C ALA A 24 -3.90 6.11 -29.14
N ASN A 25 -3.45 6.42 -30.36
CA ASN A 25 -3.58 7.75 -30.96
C ASN A 25 -4.98 8.00 -31.55
N ALA A 26 -5.80 6.96 -31.71
CA ALA A 26 -7.20 7.15 -32.07
C ALA A 26 -7.91 7.87 -30.91
N PRO A 27 -8.69 8.94 -31.16
CA PRO A 27 -9.28 9.76 -30.10
C PRO A 27 -10.04 8.96 -29.04
N ILE A 28 -10.85 7.98 -29.47
CA ILE A 28 -11.62 7.11 -28.59
C ILE A 28 -10.74 6.22 -27.69
N ASN A 29 -9.61 5.74 -28.21
CA ASN A 29 -8.67 4.90 -27.47
C ASN A 29 -7.87 5.72 -26.46
N ALA A 30 -7.54 6.96 -26.80
CA ALA A 30 -6.90 7.91 -25.88
C ALA A 30 -7.82 8.25 -24.71
N GLU A 31 -9.10 8.52 -24.96
CA GLU A 31 -10.09 8.78 -23.92
C GLU A 31 -10.31 7.56 -23.01
N PHE A 32 -10.40 6.36 -23.59
CA PHE A 32 -10.44 5.12 -22.83
C PHE A 32 -9.23 4.95 -21.92
N ASN A 33 -8.01 5.12 -22.46
CA ASN A 33 -6.77 5.03 -21.69
C ASN A 33 -6.70 6.08 -20.57
N TYR A 34 -7.20 7.29 -20.81
CA TYR A 34 -7.27 8.34 -19.79
C TYR A 34 -8.17 7.94 -18.61
N CYS A 35 -9.38 7.44 -18.89
CA CYS A 35 -10.30 6.95 -17.86
C CYS A 35 -9.69 5.78 -17.08
N LEU A 36 -9.05 4.84 -17.78
CA LEU A 36 -8.38 3.71 -17.17
C LEU A 36 -7.22 4.15 -16.26
N ALA A 37 -6.38 5.08 -16.71
CA ALA A 37 -5.30 5.64 -15.91
C ALA A 37 -5.82 6.35 -14.65
N LYS A 38 -6.89 7.15 -14.76
CA LYS A 38 -7.52 7.82 -13.61
C LYS A 38 -8.03 6.83 -12.56
N SER A 39 -8.65 5.71 -12.99
CA SER A 39 -9.09 4.66 -12.07
C SER A 39 -7.90 3.97 -11.40
N ARG A 40 -6.81 3.76 -12.13
CA ARG A 40 -5.60 3.13 -11.59
C ARG A 40 -4.93 3.97 -10.52
N VAL A 41 -4.81 5.29 -10.71
CA VAL A 41 -4.24 6.19 -9.68
C VAL A 41 -4.96 6.00 -8.35
N ARG A 42 -6.29 5.90 -8.36
CA ARG A 42 -7.08 5.64 -7.13
C ARG A 42 -6.77 4.27 -6.54
N ASN A 43 -6.74 3.22 -7.36
CA ASN A 43 -6.45 1.87 -6.90
C ASN A 43 -5.04 1.75 -6.30
N GLU A 44 -4.03 2.30 -6.99
CA GLU A 44 -2.63 2.29 -6.55
C GLU A 44 -2.46 3.07 -5.25
N HIS A 45 -3.12 4.23 -5.11
CA HIS A 45 -3.14 5.00 -3.87
C HIS A 45 -3.77 4.22 -2.71
N THR A 46 -4.95 3.61 -2.91
CA THR A 46 -5.59 2.77 -1.89
C THR A 46 -4.73 1.58 -1.49
N ILE A 47 -4.09 0.90 -2.45
CA ILE A 47 -3.14 -0.20 -2.17
C ILE A 47 -1.93 0.32 -1.37
N GLY A 48 -1.43 1.51 -1.71
CA GLY A 48 -0.36 2.20 -1.00
C GLY A 48 -0.70 2.40 0.48
N ILE A 49 -1.85 2.99 0.77
CA ILE A 49 -2.37 3.21 2.13
C ILE A 49 -2.46 1.89 2.90
N LEU A 50 -3.09 0.87 2.31
CA LEU A 50 -3.25 -0.43 2.97
C LEU A 50 -1.89 -1.08 3.28
N LYS A 51 -0.93 -0.99 2.37
CA LYS A 51 0.44 -1.52 2.57
C LYS A 51 1.26 -0.68 3.57
N GLY A 52 1.08 0.64 3.60
CA GLY A 52 1.73 1.53 4.56
C GLY A 52 1.28 1.24 5.98
N ARG A 53 -0.02 1.01 6.14
CA ARG A 53 -0.66 0.72 7.42
C ARG A 53 -0.45 -0.72 7.90
N TRP A 54 -0.57 -1.69 7.01
CA TRP A 54 -0.48 -3.12 7.34
C TRP A 54 0.83 -3.71 6.79
N ALA A 55 1.86 -3.77 7.64
CA ALA A 55 3.16 -4.34 7.27
C ALA A 55 3.05 -5.79 6.73
N SER A 56 2.07 -6.56 7.21
CA SER A 56 1.75 -7.90 6.70
C SER A 56 1.41 -7.92 5.20
N LEU A 57 0.84 -6.85 4.64
CA LEU A 57 0.55 -6.72 3.21
C LEU A 57 1.79 -6.29 2.39
N ARG A 58 2.79 -5.64 3.02
CA ARG A 58 4.07 -5.31 2.37
C ARG A 58 4.93 -6.56 2.18
N GLU A 59 4.98 -7.42 3.18
CA GLU A 59 5.82 -8.62 3.18
C GLU A 59 5.09 -9.86 2.65
N MET A 60 3.85 -9.70 2.18
CA MET A 60 3.07 -10.80 1.63
C MET A 60 3.74 -11.38 0.37
N ARG A 61 4.32 -12.57 0.52
CA ARG A 61 4.86 -13.36 -0.59
C ARG A 61 3.79 -14.33 -1.06
N LEU A 62 3.16 -14.00 -2.18
CA LEU A 62 2.15 -14.86 -2.79
C LEU A 62 2.82 -16.08 -3.42
N ASN A 63 2.78 -17.22 -2.73
CA ASN A 63 3.09 -18.52 -3.32
C ASN A 63 1.78 -19.20 -3.69
N LEU A 64 1.39 -19.09 -4.96
CA LEU A 64 0.10 -19.55 -5.47
C LEU A 64 0.33 -20.74 -6.40
N ASN A 65 0.18 -21.95 -5.87
CA ASN A 65 0.30 -23.19 -6.64
C ASN A 65 -1.08 -23.73 -7.07
N GLY A 66 -2.15 -23.29 -6.41
CA GLY A 66 -3.53 -23.63 -6.75
C GLY A 66 -4.55 -22.59 -6.31
N ARG A 67 -5.82 -22.81 -6.67
CA ARG A 67 -6.92 -21.92 -6.28
C ARG A 67 -7.15 -21.91 -4.76
N GLU A 68 -6.87 -23.03 -4.09
CA GLU A 68 -7.00 -23.18 -2.64
C GLU A 68 -6.03 -22.24 -1.90
N ASP A 69 -4.85 -22.00 -2.47
CA ASP A 69 -3.86 -21.09 -1.87
C ASP A 69 -4.32 -19.64 -1.90
N ILE A 70 -5.20 -19.25 -2.84
CA ILE A 70 -5.63 -17.85 -3.01
C ILE A 70 -6.60 -17.41 -1.91
N GLN A 71 -7.44 -18.33 -1.42
CA GLN A 71 -8.53 -17.98 -0.52
C GLN A 71 -8.04 -17.36 0.81
N PRO A 72 -7.04 -17.91 1.51
CA PRO A 72 -6.49 -17.30 2.72
C PRO A 72 -5.96 -15.87 2.49
N TYR A 73 -5.28 -15.60 1.37
CA TYR A 73 -4.79 -14.25 1.07
C TYR A 73 -5.94 -13.28 0.82
N MET A 74 -6.99 -13.72 0.12
CA MET A 74 -8.19 -12.90 -0.10
C MET A 74 -8.91 -12.57 1.20
N GLU A 75 -9.04 -13.54 2.11
CA GLU A 75 -9.62 -13.34 3.44
C GLU A 75 -8.76 -12.39 4.29
N TRP A 76 -7.44 -12.51 4.22
CA TRP A 76 -6.53 -11.60 4.91
C TRP A 76 -6.65 -10.15 4.39
N ILE A 77 -6.61 -9.96 3.06
CA ILE A 77 -6.76 -8.64 2.43
C ILE A 77 -8.12 -8.03 2.82
N LYS A 78 -9.20 -8.81 2.76
CA LYS A 78 -10.54 -8.36 3.21
C LYS A 78 -10.55 -7.95 4.68
N SER A 79 -9.90 -8.73 5.54
CA SER A 79 -9.81 -8.42 6.98
C SER A 79 -9.07 -7.09 7.21
N CYS A 80 -7.96 -6.86 6.50
CA CYS A 80 -7.26 -5.57 6.54
C CYS A 80 -8.15 -4.40 6.07
N CYS A 81 -8.96 -4.59 5.04
CA CYS A 81 -9.92 -3.57 4.58
C CYS A 81 -11.02 -3.30 5.63
N ILE A 82 -11.58 -4.35 6.23
CA ILE A 82 -12.62 -4.22 7.27
C ILE A 82 -12.04 -3.45 8.47
N LEU A 83 -10.87 -3.85 8.96
CA LEU A 83 -10.20 -3.19 10.07
C LEU A 83 -9.86 -1.73 9.75
N HIS A 84 -9.38 -1.44 8.53
CA HIS A 84 -9.13 -0.07 8.09
C HIS A 84 -10.41 0.77 8.15
N ASN A 85 -11.53 0.25 7.66
CA ASN A 85 -12.81 0.96 7.70
C ASN A 85 -13.33 1.16 9.13
N MET A 86 -13.15 0.19 10.01
CA MET A 86 -13.53 0.32 11.42
C MET A 86 -12.71 1.38 12.13
N LEU A 87 -11.39 1.37 11.92
CA LEU A 87 -10.48 2.32 12.57
C LEU A 87 -10.64 3.74 12.01
N SER A 88 -10.91 3.88 10.72
CA SER A 88 -11.22 5.18 10.10
C SER A 88 -12.48 5.83 10.68
N GLN A 89 -13.45 5.04 11.15
CA GLN A 89 -14.66 5.56 11.82
C GLN A 89 -14.39 6.07 13.24
N ILE A 90 -13.28 5.65 13.84
CA ILE A 90 -12.86 6.07 15.19
C ILE A 90 -11.81 7.21 15.07
N GLU A 91 -11.81 7.92 13.92
CA GLU A 91 -10.93 9.06 13.61
C GLU A 91 -9.44 8.77 13.78
N ASP A 92 -9.02 7.58 13.38
CA ASP A 92 -7.62 7.24 13.47
C ASP A 92 -6.80 7.97 12.39
N SER A 93 -5.89 8.87 12.81
CA SER A 93 -5.13 9.77 11.93
C SER A 93 -4.06 9.09 11.05
N TRP A 94 -4.21 7.80 10.75
CA TRP A 94 -3.23 7.02 9.98
C TRP A 94 -2.96 7.59 8.58
N LEU A 95 -3.97 8.19 7.94
CA LEU A 95 -3.83 8.81 6.62
C LEU A 95 -2.95 10.06 6.65
N GLU A 96 -3.01 10.85 7.73
CA GLU A 96 -2.15 12.04 7.90
C GLU A 96 -0.70 11.59 8.06
N LEU A 97 -0.47 10.57 8.90
CA LEU A 97 0.85 9.99 9.14
C LEU A 97 1.46 9.35 7.88
N ASP A 98 0.69 8.62 7.07
CA ASP A 98 1.19 8.01 5.82
C ASP A 98 1.55 9.07 4.77
N ASN A 99 0.76 10.14 4.65
CA ASN A 99 1.06 11.26 3.76
C ASN A 99 2.34 12.00 4.17
N GLU A 100 2.53 12.24 5.47
CA GLU A 100 3.77 12.83 6.00
C GLU A 100 4.99 11.96 5.69
N ILE A 101 4.90 10.65 5.96
CA ILE A 101 5.98 9.69 5.67
C ILE A 101 6.27 9.64 4.17
N HIS A 102 5.25 9.62 3.31
CA HIS A 102 5.44 9.54 1.87
C HIS A 102 6.08 10.81 1.30
N GLN A 103 5.69 12.00 1.79
CA GLN A 103 6.31 13.27 1.43
C GLN A 103 7.77 13.33 1.89
N GLU A 104 8.10 12.89 3.11
CA GLU A 104 9.48 12.80 3.60
C GLU A 104 10.33 11.81 2.79
N MET A 105 9.74 10.70 2.33
CA MET A 105 10.43 9.71 1.49
C MET A 105 10.68 10.22 0.07
N GLN A 106 9.75 10.96 -0.52
CA GLN A 106 9.91 11.55 -1.87
C GLN A 106 10.94 12.69 -1.89
N GLN A 107 11.16 13.38 -0.77
CA GLN A 107 12.19 14.43 -0.66
C GLN A 107 13.62 13.87 -0.56
N ARG A 108 13.81 12.59 -0.21
CA ARG A 108 15.15 11.98 -0.17
C ARG A 108 15.58 11.50 -1.56
N HIS A 109 16.57 12.18 -2.14
CA HIS A 109 17.29 11.71 -3.34
C HIS A 109 18.14 10.45 -3.04
N PRO A 110 18.37 9.55 -4.01
CA PRO A 110 18.78 8.16 -3.75
C PRO A 110 20.30 7.91 -3.70
N THR A 111 21.12 8.81 -3.11
CA THR A 111 22.58 8.59 -3.14
C THR A 111 23.38 8.75 -1.86
N ASP A 112 22.82 9.10 -0.71
CA ASP A 112 23.65 9.24 0.49
C ASP A 112 23.43 8.10 1.50
N ALA A 113 24.55 7.51 1.89
CA ALA A 113 24.67 6.61 3.04
C ALA A 113 23.93 7.21 4.26
N PRO A 114 23.35 6.37 5.13
CA PRO A 114 22.53 6.85 6.23
C PRO A 114 23.33 7.84 7.09
N THR A 115 22.95 9.11 7.02
CA THR A 115 23.53 10.16 7.84
C THR A 115 23.16 9.95 9.31
N ALA A 116 24.00 10.44 10.23
CA ALA A 116 23.75 10.35 11.68
C ALA A 116 22.32 10.80 12.06
N ASN A 117 21.78 11.81 11.36
CA ASN A 117 20.40 12.27 11.51
C ASN A 117 19.34 11.23 11.15
N SER A 118 19.57 10.38 10.14
CA SER A 118 18.66 9.29 9.78
C SER A 118 18.66 8.18 10.83
N ILE A 119 19.81 7.92 11.45
CA ILE A 119 19.94 6.95 12.54
C ILE A 119 19.24 7.49 13.79
N ASP A 120 19.41 8.78 14.09
CA ASP A 120 18.75 9.44 15.22
C ASP A 120 17.24 9.57 15.03
N LEU A 121 16.77 9.84 13.81
CA LEU A 121 15.34 9.85 13.50
C LEU A 121 14.74 8.46 13.66
N GLN A 122 15.39 7.43 13.13
CA GLN A 122 14.96 6.04 13.27
C GLN A 122 14.89 5.64 14.76
N ARG A 123 15.89 6.04 15.56
CA ARG A 123 15.92 5.80 17.00
C ARG A 123 14.76 6.50 17.72
N ARG A 124 14.51 7.78 17.43
CA ARG A 124 13.43 8.58 18.04
C ARG A 124 12.04 8.08 17.67
N VAL A 125 11.84 7.67 16.42
CA VAL A 125 10.57 7.08 15.96
C VAL A 125 10.34 5.73 16.64
N LYS A 126 11.39 4.91 16.75
CA LYS A 126 11.32 3.63 17.46
C LYS A 126 10.99 3.82 18.94
N GLU A 127 11.62 4.79 19.61
CA GLU A 127 11.35 5.13 21.02
C GLU A 127 9.89 5.58 21.22
N ARG A 128 9.39 6.51 20.40
CA ARG A 128 8.00 6.99 20.50
C ARG A 128 6.95 5.93 20.19
N CYS A 129 7.18 5.09 19.17
CA CYS A 129 6.28 3.97 18.87
C CYS A 129 6.20 2.99 20.05
N VAL A 130 7.34 2.68 20.67
CA VAL A 130 7.38 1.76 21.81
C VAL A 130 6.66 2.37 23.02
N GLU A 131 6.91 3.63 23.34
CA GLU A 131 6.24 4.34 24.44
C GLU A 131 4.73 4.44 24.24
N HIS A 132 4.29 4.79 23.03
CA HIS A 132 2.88 4.84 22.68
C HIS A 132 2.21 3.47 22.88
N ASN A 133 2.79 2.40 22.37
CA ASN A 133 2.22 1.06 22.53
C ASN A 133 2.23 0.55 23.99
N TYR A 134 3.17 1.02 24.83
CA TYR A 134 3.11 0.78 26.28
C TYR A 134 1.99 1.57 26.96
N ALA A 135 1.78 2.83 26.58
CA ALA A 135 0.72 3.67 27.13
C ALA A 135 -0.68 3.13 26.81
N PHE A 136 -0.83 2.52 25.63
CA PHE A 136 -2.08 1.89 25.18
C PHE A 136 -2.23 0.41 25.62
N GLY A 137 -1.28 -0.13 26.39
CA GLY A 137 -1.35 -1.50 26.92
C GLY A 137 -1.22 -2.61 25.88
N LEU A 138 -0.77 -2.27 24.65
CA LEU A 138 -0.60 -3.21 23.54
C LEU A 138 0.70 -4.03 23.65
N LEU A 139 1.68 -3.54 24.42
CA LEU A 139 2.91 -4.27 24.73
C LEU A 139 2.90 -4.80 26.18
N PRO A 140 3.40 -6.03 26.42
CA PRO A 140 3.46 -6.61 27.76
C PRO A 140 4.37 -5.78 28.68
N ILE A 141 3.92 -5.53 29.92
CA ILE A 141 4.56 -4.67 30.94
C ILE A 141 6.09 -4.80 30.92
N ARG A 142 6.83 -3.68 30.81
CA ARG A 142 8.30 -3.66 30.87
C ARG A 142 8.76 -4.40 32.12
N LYS A 143 9.31 -5.62 31.97
CA LYS A 143 10.11 -6.24 33.01
C LYS A 143 11.39 -5.41 33.13
N ASN A 144 11.49 -4.59 34.18
CA ASN A 144 12.73 -3.93 34.55
C ASN A 144 13.79 -5.02 34.73
N ARG A 145 14.73 -5.14 33.78
CA ARG A 145 15.98 -5.84 34.02
C ARG A 145 16.83 -4.92 34.88
N GLN A 146 17.08 -5.36 36.12
CA GLN A 146 18.19 -4.88 36.95
C GLN A 146 19.52 -5.14 36.24
#